data_AF-A0A959TLB2-F1
#
_entry.id   AF-A0A959TLB2-F1
#
_cell.length_a   1.000
_cell.length_b   1.000
_cell.length_c   1.000
_cell.angle_alpha   90.00
_cell.angle_beta   90.00
_cell.angle_gamma   90.00
#
_symmetry.space_group_name_H-M   'P 1'
#
loop_
_entity.id
_entity.type
_entity.pdbx_description
1 polymer ?
#
loop_
_entity_poly.entity_id
_entity_poly.type
_entity_poly.pdbx_seq_one_letter_code
_entity_poly.pdbx_strand_id
1 'polypeptide(L)'
;VEAFLAKGVIFAPGKASNAGGVATSGLEMSQNSLRYSWTREEVDAKLHGIMKDIHMSCVQYGRDSKGVVNYVKGANIAGFVKVADSMLDQGVV
;
A
#
# COMPACT_ATOMS: atom_id res chain seq x y z
N VAL A 1 10.74 -13.48 9.40
CA VAL A 1 10.31 -12.15 9.93
C VAL A 1 10.37 -12.07 11.44
N GLU A 2 10.01 -13.12 12.16
CA GLU A 2 10.01 -13.16 13.63
C GLU A 2 11.35 -12.76 14.25
N ALA A 3 12.47 -13.25 13.71
CA ALA A 3 13.80 -12.85 14.16
C ALA A 3 14.07 -11.34 14.05
N PHE A 4 13.55 -10.67 13.01
CA PHE A 4 13.68 -9.22 12.85
C PHE A 4 12.84 -8.48 13.88
N LEU A 5 11.58 -8.90 14.05
CA LEU A 5 10.66 -8.29 15.02
C LEU A 5 11.15 -8.47 16.46
N ALA A 6 11.66 -9.65 16.81
CA ALA A 6 12.23 -9.94 18.13
C ALA A 6 13.46 -9.08 18.45
N LYS A 7 14.16 -8.57 17.43
CA LYS A 7 15.33 -7.69 17.57
C LYS A 7 15.00 -6.20 17.36
N GLY A 8 13.72 -5.85 17.20
CA GLY A 8 13.29 -4.46 16.94
C GLY A 8 13.72 -3.94 15.57
N VAL A 9 14.12 -4.81 14.65
CA VAL A 9 14.48 -4.43 13.28
C VAL A 9 13.19 -4.26 12.47
N ILE A 10 13.04 -3.08 11.85
CA ILE A 10 11.91 -2.78 10.99
C ILE A 10 11.97 -3.68 9.75
N PHE A 11 10.87 -4.38 9.47
CA PHE A 11 10.74 -5.24 8.30
C PHE A 11 9.65 -4.71 7.37
N ALA A 12 10.01 -4.33 6.15
CA ALA A 12 9.07 -3.90 5.12
C ALA A 12 8.57 -5.12 4.31
N PRO A 13 7.27 -5.49 4.37
CA PRO A 13 6.75 -6.65 3.66
C PRO A 13 6.66 -6.37 2.15
N GLY A 14 6.95 -7.40 1.34
CA GLY A 14 6.91 -7.32 -0.12
C GLY A 14 5.61 -6.70 -0.65
N LYS A 15 4.44 -7.18 -0.19
CA LYS A 15 3.11 -6.68 -0.58
C LYS A 15 2.92 -5.16 -0.47
N ALA A 16 3.74 -4.47 0.34
CA ALA A 16 3.76 -3.02 0.44
C ALA A 16 4.98 -2.43 -0.28
N SER A 17 6.19 -2.93 -0.02
CA SER A 17 7.43 -2.34 -0.54
C SER A 17 7.62 -2.50 -2.05
N ASN A 18 7.06 -3.55 -2.65
CA ASN A 18 7.16 -3.83 -4.10
C ASN A 18 5.86 -3.52 -4.86
N ALA A 19 4.85 -2.96 -4.19
CA ALA A 19 3.56 -2.61 -4.78
C ALA A 19 3.68 -1.54 -5.88
N GLY A 20 4.82 -0.84 -5.97
CA GLY A 20 5.08 0.17 -6.98
C GLY A 20 4.86 -0.34 -8.41
N GLY A 21 5.27 -1.58 -8.74
CA GLY A 21 5.06 -2.14 -10.08
C GLY A 21 3.57 -2.21 -10.46
N VAL A 22 2.74 -2.74 -9.57
CA VAL A 22 1.28 -2.83 -9.78
C VAL A 22 0.66 -1.43 -9.82
N ALA A 23 1.13 -0.52 -8.97
CA ALA A 23 0.67 0.87 -8.98
C ALA A 23 0.96 1.55 -10.32
N THR A 24 2.16 1.37 -10.89
CA THR A 24 2.51 1.92 -12.20
C THR A 24 1.67 1.31 -13.32
N SER A 25 1.31 0.02 -13.26
CA SER A 25 0.33 -0.57 -14.19
C SER A 25 -1.06 0.09 -14.05
N GLY A 26 -1.47 0.46 -12.84
CA GLY A 26 -2.67 1.27 -12.61
C GLY A 26 -2.62 2.65 -13.26
N LEU A 27 -1.45 3.30 -13.21
CA LEU A 27 -1.20 4.57 -13.87
C LEU A 27 -1.22 4.41 -15.41
N GLU A 28 -0.67 3.33 -15.94
CA GLU A 28 -0.73 2.99 -17.37
C GLU A 28 -2.18 2.81 -17.86
N MET A 29 -3.00 2.04 -17.13
CA MET A 29 -4.43 1.90 -17.44
C MET A 29 -5.16 3.25 -17.43
N SER A 30 -4.81 4.14 -16.50
CA SER A 30 -5.39 5.49 -16.43
C SER A 30 -5.01 6.34 -17.64
N GLN A 31 -3.74 6.34 -18.06
CA GLN A 31 -3.27 7.04 -19.26
C GLN A 31 -3.97 6.52 -20.52
N ASN A 32 -4.13 5.19 -20.64
CA ASN A 32 -4.83 4.56 -21.76
C ASN A 32 -6.30 5.00 -21.85
N SER A 33 -6.99 5.06 -20.71
CA SER A 33 -8.37 5.55 -20.63
C SER A 33 -8.50 7.04 -20.99
N LEU A 34 -7.55 7.86 -20.53
CA LEU A 34 -7.51 9.30 -20.81
C LEU A 34 -7.02 9.65 -22.22
N ARG A 35 -6.36 8.70 -22.91
CA ARG A 35 -5.61 8.92 -24.17
C ARG A 35 -4.58 10.05 -24.05
N TYR A 36 -3.98 10.16 -22.87
CA TYR A 36 -2.99 11.19 -22.55
C TYR A 36 -1.80 10.54 -21.86
N SER A 37 -0.59 10.86 -22.34
CA SER A 37 0.66 10.38 -21.76
C SER A 37 1.23 11.40 -20.80
N TRP A 38 1.55 10.96 -19.59
CA TRP A 38 2.25 11.76 -18.59
C TRP A 38 3.76 11.75 -18.86
N THR A 39 4.44 12.80 -18.41
CA THR A 39 5.90 12.80 -18.37
C THR A 39 6.41 11.82 -17.31
N ARG A 40 7.69 11.50 -17.36
CA ARG A 40 8.33 10.66 -16.35
C ARG A 40 8.19 11.23 -14.94
N GLU A 41 8.35 12.54 -14.81
CA GLU A 41 8.28 13.28 -13.56
C GLU A 41 6.87 13.24 -12.98
N GLU A 42 5.84 13.35 -13.84
CA GLU A 42 4.45 13.22 -13.43
C GLU A 42 4.12 11.79 -12.94
N VAL A 43 4.62 10.77 -13.64
CA VAL A 43 4.46 9.36 -13.21
C VAL A 43 5.18 9.11 -11.89
N ASP A 44 6.40 9.61 -11.72
CA ASP A 44 7.18 9.46 -10.49
C ASP A 44 6.51 10.17 -9.31
N ALA A 45 6.02 11.40 -9.50
CA ALA A 45 5.30 12.13 -8.46
C ALA A 45 4.02 11.39 -8.01
N LYS A 46 3.26 10.82 -8.95
CA LYS A 46 2.08 10.00 -8.66
C LYS A 46 2.45 8.71 -7.93
N LEU A 47 3.46 7.98 -8.42
CA LEU A 47 3.95 6.76 -7.79
C LEU A 47 4.44 7.04 -6.36
N HIS A 48 5.18 8.12 -6.16
CA HIS A 48 5.65 8.53 -4.85
C HIS A 48 4.49 8.83 -3.89
N GLY A 49 3.43 9.48 -4.37
CA GLY A 49 2.19 9.66 -3.62
C GLY A 49 1.56 8.33 -3.21
N ILE A 50 1.40 7.39 -4.15
CA ILE A 50 0.84 6.06 -3.88
C ILE A 50 1.68 5.30 -2.83
N MET A 51 3.01 5.34 -2.94
CA MET A 51 3.88 4.66 -1.98
C MET A 51 3.83 5.30 -0.58
N LYS A 52 3.65 6.63 -0.49
CA LYS A 52 3.36 7.31 0.79
C LYS A 52 2.05 6.86 1.38
N ASP A 53 0.98 6.75 0.58
CA ASP A 53 -0.32 6.30 1.06
C ASP A 53 -0.26 4.85 1.58
N ILE A 54 0.41 3.95 0.86
CA ILE A 54 0.66 2.57 1.30
C ILE A 54 1.40 2.55 2.64
N HIS A 55 2.43 3.39 2.79
CA HIS A 55 3.17 3.51 4.03
C HIS A 55 2.29 4.01 5.18
N MET A 56 1.51 5.08 4.96
CA MET A 56 0.60 5.62 5.97
C MET A 56 -0.43 4.60 6.43
N SER A 57 -1.03 3.83 5.51
CA SER A 57 -1.95 2.74 5.88
C SER A 57 -1.24 1.68 6.72
N CYS A 58 -0.02 1.27 6.35
CA CYS A 58 0.75 0.33 7.16
C CYS A 58 1.02 0.86 8.57
N VAL A 59 1.33 2.16 8.71
CA VAL A 59 1.53 2.81 10.00
C VAL A 59 0.23 2.85 10.80
N GLN A 60 -0.88 3.24 10.19
CA GLN A 60 -2.19 3.35 10.85
C GLN A 60 -2.64 2.02 11.45
N TYR A 61 -2.58 0.93 10.68
CA TYR A 61 -3.07 -0.39 11.12
C TYR A 61 -1.99 -1.23 11.84
N GLY A 62 -0.72 -0.87 11.69
CA GLY A 62 0.41 -1.60 12.24
C GLY A 62 0.98 -1.04 13.54
N ARG A 63 0.63 0.19 13.93
CA ARG A 63 1.12 0.85 15.14
C ARG A 63 0.51 0.24 16.41
N ASP A 64 1.36 -0.05 17.39
CA ASP A 64 0.94 -0.48 18.73
C ASP A 64 0.81 0.70 19.71
N SER A 65 0.41 0.41 20.96
CA SER A 65 0.25 1.41 22.03
C SER A 65 1.56 2.08 22.46
N LYS A 66 2.71 1.52 22.08
CA LYS A 66 4.05 2.07 22.36
C LYS A 66 4.62 2.86 21.17
N GLY A 67 3.87 2.98 20.08
CA GLY A 67 4.26 3.70 18.87
C GLY A 67 5.10 2.89 17.89
N VAL A 68 5.39 1.61 18.17
CA VAL A 68 6.16 0.73 17.28
C VAL A 68 5.24 0.23 16.15
N VAL A 69 5.74 0.27 14.92
CA VAL A 69 4.97 -0.12 13.73
C VAL A 69 5.37 -1.52 13.27
N ASN A 70 4.43 -2.46 13.32
CA ASN A 70 4.56 -3.75 12.66
C ASN A 70 3.96 -3.67 11.24
N TYR A 71 4.82 -3.43 10.24
CA TYR A 71 4.40 -3.28 8.85
C TYR A 71 3.78 -4.55 8.26
N VAL A 72 4.14 -5.76 8.72
CA VAL A 72 3.50 -6.99 8.24
C VAL A 72 2.04 -7.03 8.66
N LYS A 73 1.77 -6.72 9.93
CA LYS A 73 0.41 -6.59 10.46
C LYS A 73 -0.33 -5.46 9.75
N GLY A 74 0.28 -4.28 9.66
CA GLY A 74 -0.31 -3.10 9.04
C GLY A 74 -0.72 -3.34 7.59
N ALA A 75 0.18 -3.88 6.76
CA ALA A 75 -0.10 -4.16 5.35
C ALA A 75 -1.22 -5.19 5.14
N ASN A 76 -1.28 -6.22 6.00
CA ASN A 76 -2.36 -7.22 5.95
C ASN A 76 -3.71 -6.62 6.31
N ILE A 77 -3.79 -5.92 7.45
CA ILE A 77 -5.05 -5.35 7.93
C ILE A 77 -5.53 -4.27 6.97
N ALA A 78 -4.65 -3.37 6.51
CA ALA A 78 -5.01 -2.32 5.56
C ALA A 78 -5.59 -2.88 4.26
N GLY A 79 -4.92 -3.87 3.66
CA GLY A 79 -5.39 -4.52 2.44
C GLY A 79 -6.70 -5.27 2.64
N PHE A 80 -6.85 -5.97 3.77
CA PHE A 80 -8.06 -6.71 4.09
C PHE A 80 -9.26 -5.80 4.33
N VAL A 81 -9.13 -4.77 5.18
CA VAL A 81 -10.21 -3.84 5.52
C VAL A 81 -10.77 -3.18 4.26
N LYS A 82 -9.90 -2.69 3.38
CA LYS A 82 -10.34 -2.06 2.13
C LYS A 82 -11.19 -2.99 1.26
N VAL A 83 -10.79 -4.26 1.14
CA VAL A 83 -11.54 -5.25 0.35
C VAL A 83 -12.83 -5.65 1.07
N ALA A 84 -12.77 -5.91 2.38
CA ALA A 84 -13.92 -6.30 3.18
C ALA A 84 -15.01 -5.22 3.17
N ASP A 85 -14.64 -3.96 3.36
CA ASP A 85 -15.56 -2.81 3.28
C ASP A 85 -16.20 -2.73 1.88
N SER A 86 -15.39 -2.87 0.83
CA SER A 86 -15.91 -2.88 -0.56
C SER A 86 -16.87 -4.04 -0.83
N MET A 87 -16.62 -5.23 -0.25
CA MET A 87 -17.51 -6.38 -0.36
C MET A 87 -18.83 -6.16 0.38
N LEU A 88 -18.79 -5.54 1.57
CA LEU A 88 -19.99 -5.17 2.31
C LEU A 88 -20.83 -4.13 1.54
N ASP A 89 -20.19 -3.15 0.93
CA ASP A 89 -20.85 -2.11 0.13
C ASP A 89 -21.52 -2.67 -1.14
N GLN A 90 -20.93 -3.72 -1.75
CA GLN A 90 -21.51 -4.37 -2.92
C GLN A 90 -22.63 -5.37 -2.58
N GLY A 91 -22.78 -5.75 -1.31
CA GLY A 91 -23.78 -6.72 -0.87
C GLY A 91 -23.45 -8.16 -1.28
N VAL A 92 -24.46 -9.04 -1.24
CA VAL A 92 -24.31 -10.44 -1.69
C VAL A 92 -24.55 -10.48 -3.20
N VAL A 93 -23.45 -10.60 -3.96
CA VAL A 93 -23.42 -10.71 -5.43
C VAL A 93 -22.92 -12.05 -5.91
#